data_AF-A0A0Q9Q3H1-F1
#
_entry.id   AF-A0A0Q9Q3H1-F1
#
_cell.length_a   1.000
_cell.length_b   1.000
_cell.length_c   1.000
_cell.angle_alpha   90.00
_cell.angle_beta   90.00
_cell.angle_gamma   90.00
#
_symmetry.space_group_name_H-M   'P 1'
#
loop_
_entity.id
_entity.type
_entity.pdbx_description
1 polymer ?
#
loop_
_entity_poly.entity_id
_entity_poly.type
_entity_poly.pdbx_seq_one_letter_code
_entity_poly.pdbx_strand_id
1 'polypeptide(L)'
;MQDMTRTLALLAGLGLALGSLSYTPPAEARTQVSIGVGIGVPPPPPRFERVPPPRMGYVWAPGYWRWYAPAHRHVWVNGYWVRARPGYYYRPARWEHRGRDWRFRGGYWHR
;
A
#
# COMPACT_ATOMS: atom_id res chain seq x y z
N MET A 1 -32.16 11.79 -43.87
CA MET A 1 -31.32 10.78 -43.21
C MET A 1 -31.36 11.06 -41.70
N GLN A 2 -32.41 10.88 -40.92
CA GLN A 2 -33.42 9.82 -40.78
C GLN A 2 -32.85 8.40 -40.61
N ASP A 3 -32.94 7.98 -39.34
CA ASP A 3 -33.26 6.65 -38.81
C ASP A 3 -32.20 5.54 -38.77
N MET A 4 -31.80 5.14 -37.56
CA MET A 4 -31.89 3.73 -37.15
C MET A 4 -31.92 3.56 -35.61
N THR A 5 -33.12 3.30 -35.08
CA THR A 5 -33.44 2.30 -34.01
C THR A 5 -32.63 2.34 -32.70
N ARG A 6 -33.12 2.91 -31.59
CA ARG A 6 -34.15 2.34 -30.69
C ARG A 6 -34.38 0.82 -30.86
N THR A 7 -33.98 0.05 -29.84
CA THR A 7 -34.68 -1.13 -29.26
C THR A 7 -33.74 -2.31 -29.01
N LEU A 8 -33.27 -2.44 -27.76
CA LEU A 8 -32.99 -3.68 -27.02
C LEU A 8 -33.06 -3.24 -25.54
N ALA A 9 -34.22 -2.98 -24.94
CA ALA A 9 -35.22 -3.94 -24.50
C ALA A 9 -34.58 -5.17 -23.81
N LEU A 10 -34.41 -5.07 -22.48
CA LEU A 10 -35.08 -5.91 -21.47
C LEU A 10 -34.22 -6.16 -20.21
N LEU A 11 -34.69 -5.57 -19.12
CA LEU A 11 -34.90 -6.16 -17.78
C LEU A 11 -33.92 -7.23 -17.28
N ALA A 12 -33.10 -6.84 -16.31
CA ALA A 12 -32.76 -7.61 -15.11
C ALA A 12 -32.32 -6.56 -14.07
N GLY A 13 -32.97 -6.34 -12.93
CA GLY A 13 -33.55 -7.26 -11.97
C GLY A 13 -33.19 -6.64 -10.62
N LEU A 14 -34.19 -6.18 -9.88
CA LEU A 14 -34.04 -5.62 -8.54
C LEU A 14 -33.49 -6.73 -7.62
N GLY A 15 -32.33 -6.49 -6.99
CA GLY A 15 -31.71 -7.43 -6.07
C GLY A 15 -30.80 -6.70 -5.08
N LEU A 16 -31.40 -6.14 -4.03
CA LEU A 16 -30.68 -5.75 -2.82
C LEU A 16 -30.15 -7.02 -2.15
N ALA A 17 -28.86 -7.28 -2.28
CA ALA A 17 -28.17 -8.28 -1.46
C ALA A 17 -26.90 -7.65 -0.87
N LEU A 18 -26.94 -7.50 0.46
CA LEU A 18 -25.84 -7.13 1.32
C LEU A 18 -24.71 -8.15 1.15
N GLY A 19 -23.69 -7.79 0.40
CA GLY A 19 -22.45 -8.55 0.29
C GLY A 19 -21.28 -7.61 0.55
N SER A 20 -20.92 -7.43 1.82
CA SER A 20 -19.62 -6.87 2.17
C SER A 20 -18.55 -7.86 1.72
N LEU A 21 -18.19 -7.80 0.43
CA LEU A 21 -17.03 -8.49 -0.12
C LEU A 21 -15.82 -7.94 0.63
N SER A 22 -15.42 -8.68 1.65
CA SER A 22 -14.12 -8.50 2.28
C SER A 22 -13.09 -8.86 1.22
N TYR A 23 -12.71 -7.87 0.41
CA TYR A 23 -11.55 -7.96 -0.46
C TYR A 23 -10.34 -8.21 0.45
N THR A 24 -10.01 -9.49 0.63
CA THR A 24 -8.74 -9.91 1.20
C THR A 24 -7.80 -9.96 0.01
N PRO A 25 -6.94 -8.95 -0.20
CA PRO A 25 -5.91 -9.08 -1.22
C PRO A 25 -5.10 -10.34 -0.90
N PRO A 26 -4.72 -11.14 -1.92
CA PRO A 26 -3.79 -12.24 -1.70
C PRO A 26 -2.57 -11.66 -0.98
N ALA A 27 -2.09 -12.36 0.05
CA ALA A 27 -0.89 -11.99 0.77
C ALA A 27 0.31 -12.24 -0.16
N GLU A 28 0.48 -11.36 -1.15
CA GLU A 28 1.64 -11.32 -2.01
C GLU A 28 2.84 -11.09 -1.10
N ALA A 29 3.80 -12.01 -1.12
CA ALA A 29 5.11 -11.79 -0.55
C ALA A 29 5.72 -10.60 -1.29
N ARG A 30 5.46 -9.38 -0.79
CA ARG A 30 6.03 -8.15 -1.33
C ARG A 30 7.52 -8.21 -1.05
N THR A 31 8.29 -8.73 -2.02
CA THR A 31 9.74 -8.57 -2.07
C THR A 31 10.01 -7.08 -2.13
N GLN A 32 10.23 -6.48 -0.97
CA GLN A 32 10.47 -5.06 -0.83
C GLN A 32 11.90 -4.81 -1.28
N VAL A 33 12.07 -4.50 -2.56
CA VAL A 33 13.36 -4.14 -3.14
C VAL A 33 13.85 -2.87 -2.44
N SER A 34 14.84 -3.02 -1.56
CA SER A 34 15.45 -1.91 -0.83
C SER A 34 16.43 -1.19 -1.76
N ILE A 35 15.92 -0.33 -2.64
CA ILE A 35 16.79 0.53 -3.45
C ILE A 35 17.32 1.63 -2.54
N GLY A 36 18.60 1.53 -2.15
CA GLY A 36 19.32 2.59 -1.45
C GLY A 36 19.64 3.74 -2.41
N VAL A 37 18.64 4.53 -2.79
CA VAL A 37 18.86 5.74 -3.59
C VAL A 37 19.30 6.85 -2.64
N GLY A 38 20.54 7.32 -2.77
CA GLY A 38 21.01 8.54 -2.12
C GLY A 38 20.35 9.73 -2.80
N ILE A 39 19.24 10.22 -2.24
CA ILE A 39 18.47 11.32 -2.80
C ILE A 39 18.74 12.54 -1.93
N GLY A 40 19.28 13.61 -2.52
CA GLY A 40 19.45 14.90 -1.84
C GLY A 40 18.13 15.64 -1.58
N VAL A 41 17.01 15.12 -2.11
CA VAL A 41 15.65 15.58 -1.83
C VAL A 41 15.13 14.86 -0.58
N PRO A 42 14.80 15.58 0.50
CA PRO A 42 14.23 14.96 1.69
C PRO A 42 12.87 14.33 1.38
N PRO A 43 12.56 13.14 1.94
CA PRO A 43 11.22 12.58 1.85
C PRO A 43 10.23 13.56 2.49
N PRO A 44 9.01 13.68 1.96
CA PRO A 44 7.98 14.46 2.61
C PRO A 44 7.74 13.94 4.04
N PRO A 45 7.19 14.78 4.94
CA PRO A 45 6.88 14.37 6.30
C PRO A 45 6.11 13.03 6.32
N PRO A 46 6.36 12.17 7.33
CA PRO A 46 5.57 10.96 7.52
C PRO A 46 4.09 11.33 7.54
N ARG A 47 3.32 10.72 6.64
CA ARG A 47 1.86 10.89 6.67
C ARG A 47 1.32 10.05 7.81
N PHE A 48 0.50 10.68 8.65
CA PHE A 48 -0.31 9.93 9.61
C PHE A 48 -1.37 9.16 8.85
N GLU A 49 -1.32 7.83 8.95
CA GLU A 49 -2.33 6.93 8.42
C GLU A 49 -3.16 6.39 9.58
N ARG A 50 -4.48 6.42 9.45
CA ARG A 50 -5.36 5.83 10.46
C ARG A 50 -5.12 4.33 10.46
N VAL A 51 -4.55 3.81 11.55
CA VAL A 51 -4.30 2.38 11.71
C VAL A 51 -5.64 1.65 11.70
N PRO A 52 -5.85 0.66 10.81
CA PRO A 52 -7.09 -0.11 10.80
C PRO A 52 -7.23 -0.96 12.07
N PRO A 53 -8.43 -1.48 12.38
CA PRO A 53 -8.65 -2.35 13.53
C PRO A 53 -7.66 -3.53 13.55
N PRO A 54 -7.08 -3.89 14.72
CA PRO A 54 -6.16 -5.01 14.83
C PRO A 54 -6.70 -6.31 14.21
N ARG A 55 -5.86 -7.02 13.47
CA ARG A 55 -6.18 -8.31 12.86
C ARG A 55 -5.36 -9.43 13.50
N MET A 56 -6.03 -10.45 14.05
CA MET A 56 -5.35 -11.56 14.73
C MET A 56 -4.38 -12.29 13.80
N GLY A 57 -3.14 -12.49 14.26
CA GLY A 57 -2.08 -13.13 13.48
C GLY A 57 -1.41 -12.23 12.44
N TYR A 58 -1.69 -10.92 12.43
CA TYR A 58 -1.09 -9.95 11.53
C TYR A 58 -0.56 -8.73 12.30
N VAL A 59 0.40 -8.05 11.70
CA VAL A 59 0.94 -6.76 12.15
C VAL A 59 0.68 -5.73 11.06
N TRP A 60 0.32 -4.51 11.46
CA TRP A 60 0.14 -3.41 10.53
C TRP A 60 1.51 -2.88 10.10
N ALA A 61 1.80 -2.97 8.80
CA ALA A 61 2.91 -2.24 8.19
C ALA A 61 2.38 -0.88 7.71
N PRO A 62 2.75 0.24 8.35
CA PRO A 62 2.25 1.56 7.97
C PRO A 62 2.73 1.93 6.56
N GLY A 63 1.96 2.79 5.90
CA GLY A 63 2.34 3.35 4.61
C GLY A 63 3.66 4.13 4.66
N TYR A 64 4.29 4.27 3.50
CA TYR A 64 5.59 4.92 3.38
C TYR A 64 5.75 5.63 2.03
N TRP A 65 6.66 6.61 1.99
CA TRP A 65 7.08 7.24 0.76
C TRP A 65 8.06 6.34 0.01
N ARG A 66 7.70 5.88 -1.19
CA ARG A 66 8.62 5.21 -2.11
C ARG A 66 9.22 6.24 -3.05
N TRP A 67 10.52 6.16 -3.30
CA TRP A 67 11.12 6.93 -4.39
C TRP A 67 10.81 6.28 -5.73
N TYR A 68 10.22 7.05 -6.65
CA TYR A 68 9.96 6.62 -8.01
C TYR A 68 10.96 7.32 -8.94
N ALA A 69 12.07 6.64 -9.22
CA ALA A 69 13.18 7.16 -10.01
C ALA A 69 12.76 7.69 -11.40
N PRO A 70 11.87 7.03 -12.17
CA PRO A 70 11.52 7.52 -13.50
C PRO A 70 10.86 8.91 -13.51
N ALA A 71 10.11 9.28 -12.46
CA ALA A 71 9.51 10.61 -12.36
C ALA A 71 10.13 11.49 -11.27
N HIS A 72 11.32 11.10 -10.75
CA HIS A 72 12.09 11.86 -9.76
C HIS A 72 11.25 12.39 -8.58
N ARG A 73 10.32 11.57 -8.06
CA ARG A 73 9.40 11.99 -7.01
C ARG A 73 9.12 10.90 -5.98
N HIS A 74 8.73 11.33 -4.79
CA HIS A 74 8.17 10.43 -3.78
C HIS A 74 6.71 10.11 -4.08
N VAL A 75 6.37 8.83 -4.07
CA VAL A 75 5.00 8.33 -4.22
C VAL A 75 4.58 7.62 -2.94
N TRP A 76 3.37 7.90 -2.46
CA TRP A 76 2.86 7.27 -1.25
C TRP A 76 2.44 5.83 -1.54
N VAL A 77 2.91 4.91 -0.71
CA VAL A 77 2.46 3.51 -0.68
C VAL A 77 1.62 3.35 0.58
N ASN A 78 0.36 2.97 0.42
CA ASN A 78 -0.53 2.72 1.56
C ASN A 78 -0.04 1.57 2.44
N GLY A 79 -0.40 1.62 3.71
CA GLY A 79 -0.11 0.56 4.65
C GLY A 79 -0.81 -0.75 4.29
N TYR A 80 -0.34 -1.84 4.88
CA TYR A 80 -0.83 -3.18 4.60
C TYR A 80 -0.61 -4.12 5.78
N TRP A 81 -1.42 -5.18 5.85
CA TRP A 81 -1.25 -6.23 6.83
C TRP A 81 -0.14 -7.19 6.42
N VAL A 82 0.79 -7.46 7.33
CA VAL A 82 1.81 -8.51 7.18
C VAL A 82 1.57 -9.61 8.20
N ARG A 83 1.76 -10.88 7.83
CA ARG A 83 1.57 -12.00 8.75
C ARG A 83 2.57 -11.91 9.91
N ALA A 84 2.07 -12.00 11.14
CA ALA A 84 2.90 -11.97 12.33
C ALA A 84 3.84 -13.17 12.37
N ARG A 85 5.07 -12.95 12.85
CA ARG A 85 6.07 -13.99 13.05
C ARG A 85 6.32 -14.18 14.55
N PRO A 86 6.07 -15.38 15.11
CA PRO A 86 6.30 -15.63 16.53
C PRO A 86 7.75 -15.33 16.93
N GLY A 87 7.94 -14.55 18.00
CA GLY A 87 9.28 -14.16 18.48
C GLY A 87 9.98 -13.09 17.64
N TYR A 88 9.27 -12.40 16.73
CA TYR A 88 9.80 -11.25 15.99
C TYR A 88 8.87 -10.05 16.13
N TYR A 89 9.43 -8.85 16.05
CA TYR A 89 8.69 -7.61 15.91
C TYR A 89 8.93 -7.00 14.52
N TYR A 90 7.86 -6.48 13.93
CA TYR A 90 7.95 -5.81 12.64
C TYR A 90 8.50 -4.39 12.85
N ARG A 91 9.56 -4.07 12.11
CA ARG A 91 10.08 -2.71 12.00
C ARG A 91 9.56 -2.09 10.72
N PRO A 92 8.81 -0.97 10.80
CA PRO A 92 8.24 -0.34 9.62
C PRO A 92 9.33 0.24 8.72
N ALA A 93 8.99 0.35 7.43
CA ALA A 93 9.82 1.04 6.47
C ALA A 93 9.99 2.51 6.88
N ARG A 94 11.21 3.02 6.76
CA ARG A 94 11.52 4.40 7.12
C ARG A 94 12.62 4.98 6.26
N TRP A 95 12.56 6.28 6.07
CA TRP A 95 13.69 7.03 5.57
C TRP A 95 14.59 7.43 6.72
N GLU A 96 15.89 7.33 6.50
CA GLU A 96 16.88 7.77 7.46
C GLU A 96 17.82 8.77 6.84
N HIS A 97 18.10 9.83 7.60
CA HIS A 97 19.08 10.82 7.23
C HIS A 97 20.48 10.29 7.56
N ARG A 98 21.34 10.17 6.55
CA ARG A 98 22.73 9.71 6.66
C ARG A 98 23.64 10.77 6.06
N GLY A 99 24.11 11.70 6.91
CA GLY A 99 24.99 12.78 6.50
C GLY A 99 24.24 13.79 5.63
N ARG A 100 24.55 13.83 4.34
CA ARG A 100 23.89 14.69 3.33
C ARG A 100 22.84 13.98 2.49
N ASP A 101 22.69 12.67 2.69
CA ASP A 101 21.85 11.82 1.87
C ASP A 101 20.71 11.23 2.69
N TRP A 102 19.56 11.05 2.05
CA TRP A 102 18.48 10.23 2.58
C TRP A 102 18.58 8.82 2.06
N ARG A 103 18.43 7.83 2.95
CA ARG A 103 18.40 6.41 2.58
C ARG A 103 17.10 5.79 3.02
N PHE A 104 16.45 5.09 2.09
CA PHE A 104 15.29 4.28 2.40
C PHE A 104 15.73 2.96 3.05
N ARG A 105 15.15 2.62 4.20
CA ARG A 105 15.17 1.27 4.75
C ARG A 105 13.79 0.66 4.61
N GLY A 106 13.73 -0.47 3.90
CA GLY A 106 12.53 -1.30 3.84
C GLY A 106 12.10 -1.80 5.22
N GLY A 107 10.84 -2.22 5.33
CA GLY A 107 10.35 -2.82 6.56
C GLY A 107 10.90 -4.24 6.71
N TYR A 108 11.21 -4.64 7.95
CA TYR A 108 11.87 -5.92 8.21
C TYR A 108 11.43 -6.51 9.54
N TRP A 109 11.65 -7.81 9.69
CA TRP A 109 11.45 -8.51 10.96
C TRP A 109 12.73 -8.46 11.77
N HIS A 110 12.61 -8.03 13.02
CA HIS A 110 13.70 -8.07 13.99
C HIS A 110 13.36 -9.10 15.07
N ARG A 111 14.35 -9.87 15.50
CA ARG A 111 14.23 -10.87 16.56
C ARG A 111 14.69 -10.29 17.89
#